data_AF-D4BG28-F1
#
_entry.id   AF-D4BG28-F1
#
_cell.length_a   1.000
_cell.length_b   1.000
_cell.length_c   1.000
_cell.angle_alpha   90.00
_cell.angle_beta   90.00
_cell.angle_gamma   90.00
#
_symmetry.space_group_name_H-M   'P 1'
#
loop_
_entity.id
_entity.type
_entity.pdbx_description
1 polymer ?
#
loop_
_entity_poly.entity_id
_entity_poly.type
_entity_poly.pdbx_seq_one_letter_code
_entity_poly.pdbx_strand_id
1 'polypeptide(L)'
;MVSNKQESGGNHTMRTITSILIALFFSSPAFAAPLTEREELTLSLNQLTQIEASLNRAQQSARTGINERYYFDYPRIHGDITTLRSGIENYLTPARAQPRDTATLVGQYGEEKTTP
;
A
#
# COMPACT_ATOMS: atom_id res chain seq x y z
N MET A 1 -36.86 51.75 14.36
CA MET A 1 -36.16 51.53 13.08
C MET A 1 -34.83 50.88 13.41
N VAL A 2 -34.73 49.55 13.25
CA VAL A 2 -33.58 48.76 12.80
C VAL A 2 -34.11 47.33 12.74
N SER A 3 -34.29 46.85 11.52
CA SER A 3 -34.56 45.45 11.19
C SER A 3 -33.25 44.84 10.70
N ASN A 4 -33.17 43.50 10.77
CA ASN A 4 -32.25 42.62 10.03
C ASN A 4 -30.90 42.29 10.67
N LYS A 5 -30.67 41.00 10.99
CA LYS A 5 -29.68 40.16 10.27
C LYS A 5 -29.83 38.65 10.57
N GLN A 6 -30.58 37.98 9.70
CA GLN A 6 -30.30 36.66 9.10
C GLN A 6 -29.39 35.66 9.86
N GLU A 7 -29.98 34.73 10.60
CA GLU A 7 -29.43 33.38 10.80
C GLU A 7 -29.87 32.49 9.62
N SER A 8 -29.07 32.43 8.57
CA SER A 8 -29.32 31.53 7.42
C SER A 8 -28.02 30.84 7.00
N GLY A 9 -27.36 30.18 7.96
CA GLY A 9 -26.07 29.49 7.75
C GLY A 9 -26.06 27.98 8.04
N GLY A 10 -27.04 27.44 8.78
CA GLY A 10 -26.99 26.06 9.29
C GLY A 10 -27.61 24.99 8.38
N ASN A 11 -28.47 25.38 7.44
CA ASN A 11 -29.19 24.44 6.56
C ASN A 11 -28.36 23.98 5.36
N HIS A 12 -27.46 24.82 4.83
CA HIS A 12 -26.60 24.47 3.70
C HIS A 12 -25.50 23.49 4.10
N THR A 13 -24.85 23.71 5.25
CA THR A 13 -23.80 22.83 5.80
C THR A 13 -24.37 21.45 6.16
N MET A 14 -25.54 21.40 6.81
CA MET A 14 -26.24 20.16 7.11
C MET A 14 -26.59 19.38 5.83
N ARG A 15 -27.09 20.05 4.78
CA ARG A 15 -27.43 19.41 3.50
C ARG A 15 -26.20 18.86 2.77
N THR A 16 -25.06 19.56 2.83
CA THR A 16 -23.81 19.05 2.26
C THR A 16 -23.30 17.81 2.99
N ILE A 17 -23.33 17.80 4.33
CA ILE A 17 -22.94 16.63 5.13
C ILE A 17 -23.84 15.44 4.82
N THR A 18 -25.15 15.67 4.71
CA THR A 18 -26.13 14.62 4.37
C THR A 18 -25.87 14.07 2.96
N SER A 19 -25.52 14.91 2.00
CA SER A 19 -25.20 14.49 0.62
C SER A 19 -23.91 13.68 0.56
N ILE A 20 -22.89 14.04 1.35
CA ILE A 20 -21.63 13.28 1.47
C ILE A 20 -21.89 11.91 2.10
N LEU A 21 -22.68 11.85 3.16
CA LEU A 21 -23.05 10.58 3.81
C LEU A 21 -23.77 9.65 2.83
N ILE A 22 -24.76 10.17 2.08
CA ILE A 22 -25.50 9.39 1.08
C ILE A 22 -24.58 8.90 -0.04
N ALA A 23 -23.67 9.74 -0.54
CA ALA A 23 -22.70 9.34 -1.57
C ALA A 23 -21.77 8.21 -1.08
N LEU A 24 -21.37 8.23 0.20
CA LEU A 24 -20.61 7.14 0.82
C LEU A 24 -21.39 5.82 0.87
N PHE A 25 -22.70 5.87 1.12
CA PHE A 25 -23.58 4.70 1.14
C PHE A 25 -23.81 4.07 -0.25
N PHE A 26 -23.74 4.86 -1.32
CA PHE A 26 -23.87 4.38 -2.70
C PHE A 26 -22.54 3.95 -3.34
N SER A 27 -21.43 4.04 -2.61
CA SER A 27 -20.16 3.47 -3.03
C SER A 27 -20.29 1.94 -3.02
N SER A 28 -20.51 1.35 -4.20
CA SER A 28 -20.42 -0.10 -4.36
C SER A 28 -19.03 -0.56 -3.91
N PRO A 29 -18.91 -1.63 -3.12
CA PRO A 29 -17.59 -2.19 -2.81
C PRO A 29 -16.98 -2.66 -4.12
N ALA A 30 -15.92 -1.99 -4.57
CA ALA A 30 -15.10 -2.50 -5.64
C ALA A 30 -14.48 -3.81 -5.14
N PHE A 31 -14.90 -4.94 -5.73
CA PHE A 31 -14.21 -6.21 -5.53
C PHE A 31 -12.82 -6.09 -6.15
N ALA A 32 -11.84 -5.65 -5.34
CA ALA A 32 -10.45 -5.79 -5.71
C ALA A 32 -10.16 -7.30 -5.79
N ALA A 33 -9.55 -7.74 -6.90
CA ALA A 33 -8.99 -9.08 -6.96
C ALA A 33 -8.03 -9.26 -5.77
N PRO A 34 -7.94 -10.45 -5.17
CA PRO A 34 -6.95 -10.71 -4.12
C PRO A 34 -5.57 -10.32 -4.62
N LEU A 35 -4.81 -9.61 -3.80
CA LEU A 35 -3.44 -9.25 -4.13
C LEU A 35 -2.65 -10.54 -4.40
N THR A 36 -1.81 -10.51 -5.43
CA THR A 36 -0.81 -11.55 -5.61
C THR A 36 0.15 -11.55 -4.42
N GLU A 37 0.76 -12.70 -4.12
CA GLU A 37 1.75 -12.80 -3.03
C GLU A 37 2.85 -11.72 -3.13
N ARG A 38 3.30 -11.41 -4.35
CA ARG A 38 4.28 -10.36 -4.59
C ARG A 38 3.77 -8.96 -4.23
N GLU A 39 2.51 -8.68 -4.52
CA GLU A 39 1.90 -7.40 -4.15
C GLU A 39 1.71 -7.29 -2.63
N GLU A 40 1.29 -8.35 -1.95
CA GLU A 40 1.22 -8.41 -0.47
C GLU A 40 2.59 -8.19 0.19
N LEU A 41 3.64 -8.83 -0.33
CA LEU A 41 5.00 -8.65 0.17
C LEU A 41 5.55 -7.25 -0.12
N THR A 42 5.22 -6.66 -1.27
CA THR A 42 5.55 -5.26 -1.58
C THR A 42 4.82 -4.30 -0.64
N LEU A 43 3.55 -4.56 -0.34
CA LEU A 43 2.79 -3.81 0.66
C LEU A 43 3.42 -3.93 2.05
N SER A 44 3.88 -5.12 2.42
CA SER A 44 4.57 -5.37 3.69
C SER A 44 5.87 -4.55 3.81
N LEU A 45 6.64 -4.41 2.73
CA LEU A 45 7.82 -3.53 2.69
C LEU A 45 7.46 -2.05 2.94
N ASN A 46 6.36 -1.59 2.35
CA ASN A 46 5.86 -0.23 2.59
C ASN A 46 5.43 -0.04 4.05
N GLN A 47 4.74 -1.03 4.64
CA GLN A 47 4.35 -1.00 6.04
C GLN A 47 5.56 -0.98 6.98
N LEU A 48 6.58 -1.80 6.72
CA LEU A 48 7.84 -1.76 7.48
C LEU A 48 8.51 -0.39 7.44
N THR A 49 8.47 0.28 6.29
CA THR A 49 8.96 1.66 6.14
C THR A 49 8.17 2.66 6.98
N GLN A 50 6.84 2.53 7.03
CA GLN A 50 5.99 3.37 7.87
C GLN A 50 6.22 3.13 9.37
N ILE A 51 6.40 1.85 9.76
CA ILE A 51 6.72 1.46 11.14
C ILE A 51 8.06 2.07 11.54
N GLU A 52 9.09 1.95 10.71
CA GLU A 52 10.41 2.55 10.98
C GLU A 52 10.33 4.08 11.15
N ALA A 53 9.58 4.77 10.28
CA ALA A 53 9.36 6.20 10.42
C ALA A 53 8.62 6.55 11.74
N SER A 54 7.68 5.72 12.16
CA SER A 54 6.98 5.89 13.44
C SER A 54 7.89 5.67 14.64
N LEU A 55 8.72 4.62 14.61
CA LEU A 55 9.71 4.33 15.65
C LEU A 55 10.73 5.46 15.77
N ASN A 56 11.20 6.02 14.66
CA ASN A 56 12.11 7.17 14.66
C ASN A 56 11.48 8.39 15.36
N ARG A 57 10.20 8.69 15.10
CA ARG A 57 9.48 9.77 15.81
C ARG A 57 9.32 9.45 17.29
N ALA A 58 8.96 8.21 17.64
CA ALA A 58 8.84 7.80 19.03
C ALA A 58 10.19 7.91 19.78
N GLN A 59 11.29 7.52 19.14
CA GLN A 59 12.64 7.65 19.71
C GLN A 59 13.01 9.11 19.96
N GLN A 60 12.68 10.01 19.02
CA GLN A 60 12.92 11.44 19.19
C GLN A 60 12.11 12.02 20.35
N SER A 61 10.83 11.64 20.49
CA SER A 61 10.00 12.03 21.63
C SER A 61 10.55 11.48 22.95
N ALA A 62 10.97 10.21 22.98
CA ALA A 62 11.52 9.57 24.18
C ALA A 62 12.83 10.23 24.66
N ARG A 63 13.67 10.75 23.75
CA ARG A 63 14.88 11.52 24.11
C ARG A 63 14.58 12.80 24.89
N THR A 64 13.36 13.33 24.78
CA THR A 64 12.90 14.51 25.52
C THR A 64 12.19 14.17 26.83
N GLY A 65 11.89 12.88 27.06
CA GLY A 65 11.23 12.38 28.26
C GLY A 65 12.20 12.22 29.43
N ILE A 66 11.77 12.60 30.63
CA ILE A 66 12.59 12.54 31.84
C ILE A 66 12.43 11.16 32.50
N ASN A 67 13.52 10.40 32.54
CA ASN A 67 13.83 9.36 33.53
C ASN A 67 12.79 8.22 33.69
N GLU A 68 12.51 7.49 32.59
CA GLU A 68 11.78 6.23 32.64
C GLU A 68 12.69 5.06 33.04
N ARG A 69 12.24 4.22 33.98
CA ARG A 69 12.99 3.05 34.47
C ARG A 69 13.13 1.93 33.44
N TYR A 70 12.20 1.88 32.50
CA TYR A 70 12.20 0.94 31.38
C TYR A 70 12.23 1.75 30.10
N TYR A 71 13.13 1.40 29.20
CA TYR A 71 13.24 2.04 27.89
C TYR A 71 13.00 1.00 26.80
N PHE A 72 12.47 1.46 25.68
CA PHE A 72 12.33 0.65 24.49
C PHE A 72 13.67 0.56 23.76
N ASP A 73 14.14 -0.65 23.45
CA ASP A 73 15.40 -0.89 22.74
C ASP A 73 15.24 -0.63 21.24
N TYR A 74 15.34 0.65 20.86
CA TYR A 74 15.26 1.09 19.47
C TYR A 74 16.31 0.41 18.57
N PRO A 75 17.62 0.37 18.93
CA PRO A 75 18.62 -0.32 18.11
C PRO A 75 18.25 -1.76 17.75
N ARG A 76 17.72 -2.53 18.71
CA ARG A 76 17.32 -3.91 18.46
C ARG A 76 16.18 -4.02 17.45
N ILE A 77 15.10 -3.25 17.61
CA ILE A 77 13.96 -3.33 16.68
C ILE A 77 14.33 -2.83 15.27
N HIS A 78 15.23 -1.85 15.14
CA HIS A 78 15.71 -1.39 13.84
C HIS A 78 16.51 -2.48 13.11
N GLY A 79 17.30 -3.26 13.86
CA GLY A 79 17.97 -4.46 13.34
C GLY A 79 16.98 -5.53 12.85
N ASP A 80 15.94 -5.79 13.63
CA ASP A 80 14.89 -6.75 13.27
C ASP A 80 14.13 -6.32 12.01
N ILE A 81 13.73 -5.05 11.92
CA ILE A 81 13.07 -4.49 10.71
C ILE A 81 13.97 -4.60 9.48
N THR A 82 15.27 -4.31 9.64
CA THR A 82 16.24 -4.43 8.54
C THR A 82 16.38 -5.87 8.08
N THR A 83 16.39 -6.83 9.02
CA THR A 83 16.45 -8.26 8.72
C THR A 83 15.20 -8.73 7.97
N LEU A 84 14.01 -8.31 8.42
CA LEU A 84 12.75 -8.63 7.74
C LEU A 84 12.70 -8.04 6.32
N ARG A 85 13.09 -6.77 6.18
CA ARG A 85 13.17 -6.09 4.88
C ARG A 85 14.08 -6.85 3.93
N SER A 86 15.30 -7.16 4.36
CA SER A 86 16.26 -7.90 3.54
C SER A 86 15.73 -9.27 3.15
N GLY A 87 15.08 -10.00 4.07
CA GLY A 87 14.46 -11.30 3.76
C GLY A 87 13.39 -11.21 2.66
N ILE A 88 12.50 -10.23 2.76
CA ILE A 88 11.44 -10.01 1.76
C ILE A 88 12.03 -9.53 0.43
N GLU A 89 12.95 -8.58 0.44
CA GLU A 89 13.63 -8.08 -0.76
C GLU A 89 14.40 -9.20 -1.48
N ASN A 90 15.09 -10.06 -0.74
CA ASN A 90 15.80 -11.21 -1.31
C ASN A 90 14.84 -12.19 -1.98
N TYR A 91 13.66 -12.42 -1.40
CA TYR A 91 12.63 -13.28 -1.99
C TYR A 91 11.98 -12.65 -3.24
N LEU A 92 11.73 -11.34 -3.20
CA LEU A 92 11.16 -10.60 -4.33
C LEU A 92 12.16 -10.39 -5.47
N THR A 93 13.47 -10.37 -5.16
CA THR A 93 14.54 -10.26 -6.15
C THR A 93 14.46 -11.48 -7.08
N PRO A 94 14.15 -11.29 -8.36
CA PRO A 94 14.07 -12.43 -9.27
C PRO A 94 15.47 -13.03 -9.40
N ALA A 95 15.61 -14.31 -9.04
CA ALA A 95 16.68 -15.13 -9.61
C ALA A 95 16.48 -15.12 -11.13
N ARG A 96 17.25 -14.31 -11.85
CA ARG A 96 17.10 -14.18 -13.31
C ARG A 96 17.47 -15.49 -13.99
N ALA A 97 16.46 -16.24 -14.41
CA ALA A 97 16.39 -17.12 -15.58
C ALA A 97 14.90 -17.50 -15.68
N GLN A 98 14.12 -17.12 -16.69
CA GLN A 98 14.41 -17.09 -18.10
C GLN A 98 13.39 -16.16 -18.78
N PRO A 99 13.70 -15.55 -19.95
CA PRO A 99 12.69 -15.00 -20.84
C PRO A 99 11.58 -16.03 -21.02
N ARG A 100 10.32 -15.58 -21.05
CA ARG A 100 9.21 -16.45 -21.44
C ARG A 100 9.62 -17.20 -22.70
N ASP A 101 9.64 -18.52 -22.62
CA ASP A 101 9.62 -19.37 -23.80
C ASP A 101 8.29 -19.08 -24.52
N THR A 102 8.27 -18.01 -25.30
CA THR A 102 7.37 -17.88 -26.43
C THR A 102 8.15 -18.29 -27.66
N ALA A 103 8.73 -19.48 -27.64
CA ALA A 103 8.93 -20.25 -28.86
C ALA A 103 7.57 -20.81 -29.32
N THR A 104 6.63 -19.91 -29.62
CA THR A 104 5.46 -20.24 -30.44
C THR A 104 5.80 -19.84 -31.87
N LEU A 105 6.59 -20.67 -32.55
CA LEU A 105 6.40 -20.94 -33.97
C LEU A 105 7.13 -22.23 -34.38
N VAL A 106 6.68 -23.37 -33.85
CA VAL A 106 6.89 -24.64 -34.56
C VAL A 106 5.96 -24.62 -35.76
N GLY A 107 6.54 -24.66 -36.96
CA GLY A 107 5.84 -25.15 -38.16
C GLY A 107 5.47 -24.10 -39.19
N GLN A 108 6.45 -23.31 -39.65
CA GLN A 108 6.37 -22.63 -40.94
C GLN A 108 7.34 -23.33 -41.90
N TYR A 109 6.87 -23.77 -43.07
CA TYR A 109 7.75 -23.71 -44.25
C TYR A 109 8.23 -25.04 -44.87
N GLY A 110 7.36 -26.01 -45.19
CA GLY A 110 7.76 -27.21 -45.95
C GLY A 110 6.75 -27.58 -47.03
N GLU A 111 7.05 -27.22 -48.27
CA GLU A 111 6.21 -27.34 -49.45
C GLU A 111 5.94 -28.78 -49.91
N GLU A 112 4.72 -28.95 -50.41
CA GLU A 112 4.27 -29.75 -51.53
C GLU A 112 5.28 -30.72 -52.21
N LYS A 113 4.89 -32.00 -52.26
CA LYS A 113 5.02 -32.75 -53.51
C LYS A 113 3.64 -33.30 -53.89
N THR A 114 3.03 -32.59 -54.81
CA THR A 114 1.95 -33.07 -55.67
C THR A 114 2.35 -34.38 -56.34
N THR A 115 1.53 -35.42 -56.10
CA THR A 115 0.90 -36.33 -57.10
C THR A 115 1.87 -37.26 -57.87
N PRO A 116 1.51 -38.53 -58.19
CA PRO A 116 0.21 -39.03 -58.66
C PRO A 116 -0.65 -39.74 -57.61
#